data_AF-A0A4V1RG95-F1
#
_entry.id   AF-A0A4V1RG95-F1
#
_cell.length_a   1.000
_cell.length_b   1.000
_cell.length_c   1.000
_cell.angle_alpha   90.00
_cell.angle_beta   90.00
_cell.angle_gamma   90.00
#
_symmetry.space_group_name_H-M   'P 1'
#
loop_
_entity.id
_entity.type
_entity.pdbx_description
1 polymer ?
#
loop_
_entity_poly.entity_id
_entity_poly.type
_entity_poly.pdbx_seq_one_letter_code
_entity_poly.pdbx_strand_id
1 'polypeptide(L)'
;VVGTQSPHEIIKDDIAPAVIEQCGTQILAANPSADRSHYVDGMKFEPEVFDVVKGLDPQARQYVVVKNQFRRGDTKRFAARVTLDLSGIGRYTKVMSGDAPNLEIFESIYREGMQPHEWLDTYMAKAL
;
A
#
# COMPACT_ATOMS: atom_id res chain seq x y z
N VAL A 1 7.53 -6.29 -7.76
CA VAL A 1 7.08 -5.26 -6.80
C VAL A 1 7.18 -5.88 -5.42
N VAL A 2 7.89 -5.23 -4.49
CA VAL A 2 8.04 -5.70 -3.10
C VAL A 2 7.16 -4.82 -2.21
N GLY A 3 6.48 -5.42 -1.23
CA GLY A 3 5.67 -4.71 -0.24
C GLY A 3 5.93 -5.24 1.16
N THR A 4 5.99 -4.35 2.15
CA THR A 4 6.16 -4.69 3.56
C THR A 4 5.25 -3.81 4.42
N GLN A 5 4.91 -4.31 5.61
CA GLN A 5 4.36 -3.50 6.70
C GLN A 5 5.40 -3.14 7.76
N SER A 6 6.61 -3.71 7.68
CA SER A 6 7.73 -3.42 8.58
C SER A 6 8.91 -2.85 7.79
N PRO A 7 9.08 -1.53 7.77
CA PRO A 7 10.26 -0.88 7.20
C PRO A 7 11.57 -1.31 7.87
N HIS A 8 11.49 -1.67 9.15
CA HIS A 8 12.64 -2.11 9.94
C HIS A 8 13.26 -3.39 9.38
N GLU A 9 12.42 -4.35 8.97
CA GLU A 9 12.89 -5.60 8.37
C GLU A 9 13.59 -5.36 7.03
N ILE A 10 13.08 -4.42 6.22
CA ILE A 10 13.76 -4.05 4.97
C ILE A 10 15.15 -3.55 5.24
N ILE A 11 15.37 -2.70 6.25
CA ILE A 11 16.68 -2.09 6.51
C ILE A 11 17.72 -3.12 7.00
N LYS A 12 17.27 -4.17 7.69
CA LYS A 12 18.14 -5.22 8.22
C LYS A 12 18.51 -6.29 7.19
N ASP A 13 17.79 -6.35 6.08
CA ASP A 13 18.02 -7.34 5.06
C ASP A 13 19.36 -7.06 4.33
N ASP A 14 20.10 -8.12 3.99
CA ASP A 14 21.34 -8.00 3.22
C ASP A 14 21.11 -7.38 1.84
N ILE A 15 19.90 -7.50 1.28
CA ILE A 15 19.53 -6.87 0.00
C ILE A 15 19.00 -5.44 0.15
N ALA A 16 18.90 -4.89 1.36
CA ALA A 16 18.32 -3.57 1.63
C ALA A 16 18.91 -2.45 0.76
N PRO A 17 20.25 -2.32 0.63
CA PRO A 17 20.84 -1.23 -0.14
C PRO A 17 20.41 -1.28 -1.60
N ALA A 18 20.43 -2.49 -2.20
CA ALA A 18 20.01 -2.68 -3.58
C ALA A 18 18.53 -2.37 -3.77
N VAL A 19 17.66 -2.80 -2.84
CA VAL A 19 16.23 -2.50 -2.91
C VAL A 19 15.96 -0.99 -2.79
N ILE A 20 16.62 -0.30 -1.85
CA ILE A 20 16.43 1.14 -1.64
C ILE A 20 16.97 1.95 -2.82
N GLU A 21 18.15 1.62 -3.34
CA GLU A 21 18.82 2.36 -4.42
C GLU A 21 18.21 2.10 -5.80
N GLN A 22 17.78 0.86 -6.08
CA GLN A 22 17.27 0.49 -7.41
C GLN A 22 15.76 0.71 -7.55
N CYS A 23 15.05 0.95 -6.43
CA CYS A 23 13.61 1.21 -6.46
C CYS A 23 13.31 2.66 -6.86
N GLY A 24 13.18 2.88 -8.17
CA GLY A 24 12.89 4.20 -8.75
C GLY A 24 11.48 4.75 -8.48
N THR A 25 10.57 3.98 -7.91
CA THR A 25 9.25 4.46 -7.46
C THR A 25 8.83 3.74 -6.18
N GLN A 26 8.58 4.51 -5.13
CA GLN A 26 8.22 4.01 -3.81
C GLN A 26 6.85 4.60 -3.41
N ILE A 27 5.97 3.75 -2.89
CA ILE A 27 4.61 4.13 -2.47
C ILE A 27 4.51 3.88 -0.98
N LEU A 28 4.38 4.95 -0.21
CA LEU A 28 4.34 4.92 1.25
C LEU A 28 2.90 5.13 1.71
N ALA A 29 2.36 4.15 2.43
CA ALA A 29 1.08 4.30 3.14
C ALA A 29 1.26 5.10 4.43
N ALA A 30 0.14 5.53 5.02
CA ALA A 30 0.14 6.14 6.35
C ALA A 30 0.79 5.21 7.37
N ASN A 31 1.68 5.76 8.19
CA ASN A 31 2.28 5.04 9.31
C ASN A 31 2.42 5.97 10.53
N PRO A 32 1.40 6.06 11.40
CA PRO A 32 1.44 6.88 12.61
C PRO A 32 2.58 6.49 13.57
N SER A 33 2.95 5.21 13.54
CA SER A 33 4.04 4.63 14.33
C SER A 33 5.40 4.73 13.62
N ALA A 34 5.51 5.52 12.54
CA ALA A 34 6.77 5.66 11.80
C ALA A 34 7.90 6.17 12.71
N ASP A 35 9.03 5.48 12.59
CA ASP A 35 10.27 5.83 13.27
C ASP A 35 11.19 6.60 12.30
N ARG A 36 11.67 7.75 12.75
CA ARG A 36 12.53 8.61 11.94
C ARG A 36 13.85 7.93 11.57
N SER A 37 14.41 7.11 12.47
CA SER A 37 15.65 6.37 12.21
C SER A 37 15.49 5.36 11.07
N HIS A 38 14.31 4.76 10.92
CA HIS A 38 14.03 3.84 9.82
C HIS A 38 13.84 4.59 8.51
N TYR A 39 12.99 5.62 8.50
CA TYR A 39 12.61 6.29 7.26
C TYR A 39 13.69 7.24 6.73
N VAL A 40 14.25 8.09 7.60
CA VAL A 40 15.21 9.12 7.20
C VAL A 40 16.62 8.54 7.19
N ASP A 41 17.04 7.87 8.26
CA ASP A 41 18.43 7.44 8.37
C ASP A 41 18.70 6.11 7.65
N GLY A 42 17.75 5.16 7.72
CA GLY A 42 17.83 3.85 7.05
C GLY A 42 17.50 3.91 5.57
N MET A 43 16.23 4.18 5.25
CA MET A 43 15.71 4.21 3.87
C MET A 43 16.05 5.50 3.11
N LYS A 44 16.72 6.46 3.76
CA LYS A 44 17.20 7.71 3.16
C LYS A 44 16.09 8.61 2.64
N PHE A 45 14.87 8.56 3.15
CA PHE A 45 13.82 9.51 2.79
C PHE A 45 14.11 10.92 3.28
N GLU A 46 13.68 11.92 2.52
CA GLU A 46 13.70 13.31 2.92
C GLU A 46 12.85 13.49 4.21
N PRO A 47 13.29 14.30 5.21
CA PRO A 47 12.53 14.51 6.43
C PRO A 47 11.08 14.96 6.19
N GLU A 48 10.86 15.78 5.16
CA GLU A 48 9.54 16.27 4.77
C GLU A 48 8.63 15.12 4.29
N VAL A 49 9.18 14.09 3.65
CA VAL A 49 8.43 12.88 3.26
C VAL A 49 8.01 12.10 4.50
N PHE A 50 8.91 11.96 5.47
CA PHE A 50 8.61 11.29 6.75
C PHE A 50 7.49 12.01 7.50
N ASP A 51 7.55 13.33 7.60
CA ASP A 51 6.54 14.12 8.31
C ASP A 51 5.15 13.94 7.68
N VAL A 52 5.06 13.91 6.34
CA VAL A 52 3.81 13.62 5.64
C VAL A 52 3.33 12.20 5.94
N VAL A 53 4.20 11.19 5.78
CA VAL A 53 3.84 9.77 6.03
C VAL A 53 3.30 9.54 7.44
N LYS A 54 3.92 10.17 8.44
CA LYS A 54 3.50 10.08 9.84
C LYS A 54 2.20 10.82 10.13
N GLY A 55 1.95 11.91 9.42
CA GLY A 55 0.74 12.72 9.55
C GLY A 55 -0.45 12.28 8.69
N LEU A 56 -0.28 11.29 7.79
CA LEU A 56 -1.40 10.76 7.00
C LEU A 56 -2.41 10.03 7.89
N ASP A 57 -3.69 10.25 7.62
CA ASP A 57 -4.77 9.45 8.18
C ASP A 57 -4.81 8.07 7.50
N PRO A 58 -4.65 6.96 8.24
CA PRO A 58 -4.74 5.61 7.70
C PRO A 58 -6.05 5.30 6.96
N GLN A 59 -7.14 5.99 7.30
CA GLN A 59 -8.46 5.78 6.68
C GLN A 59 -8.67 6.64 5.42
N ALA A 60 -7.80 7.62 5.16
CA ALA A 60 -7.99 8.57 4.05
C ALA A 60 -7.65 8.00 2.67
N ARG A 61 -7.15 6.76 2.58
CA ARG A 61 -6.65 6.14 1.33
C ARG A 61 -5.60 7.01 0.64
N GLN A 62 -4.77 7.67 1.43
CA GLN A 62 -3.70 8.54 0.96
C GLN A 62 -2.35 7.85 1.04
N TYR A 63 -1.50 8.19 0.08
CA TYR A 63 -0.15 7.64 -0.04
C TYR A 63 0.82 8.75 -0.41
N VAL A 64 2.09 8.59 -0.06
CA VAL A 64 3.18 9.39 -0.60
C VAL A 64 3.90 8.59 -1.68
N VAL A 65 3.91 9.10 -2.90
CA VAL A 65 4.65 8.52 -4.02
C VAL A 65 5.96 9.27 -4.15
N VAL A 66 7.08 8.57 -3.95
CA VAL A 66 8.44 9.09 -4.13
C VAL A 66 9.03 8.51 -5.40
N LYS A 67 9.61 9.37 -6.24
CA LYS A 67 10.27 8.99 -7.50
C LYS A 67 11.61 9.71 -7.63
N ASN A 68 12.43 9.24 -8.57
CA ASN A 68 13.60 9.98 -9.03
C ASN A 68 13.21 11.42 -9.45
N GLN A 69 14.22 12.29 -9.51
CA GLN A 69 14.09 13.68 -9.95
C GLN A 69 13.20 13.81 -11.19
N PHE A 70 12.20 14.69 -11.13
CA PHE A 70 11.19 14.79 -12.17
C PHE A 70 11.61 15.79 -13.26
N ARG A 71 12.35 16.83 -12.90
CA ARG A 71 12.84 17.87 -13.81
C ARG A 71 14.35 17.93 -13.80
N ARG A 72 14.92 18.30 -14.95
CA ARG A 72 16.36 18.54 -15.06
C ARG A 72 16.76 19.70 -14.14
N GLY A 73 17.71 19.43 -13.24
CA GLY A 73 18.19 20.40 -12.26
C GLY A 73 17.55 20.28 -10.87
N ASP A 74 16.59 19.37 -10.68
CA ASP A 74 16.12 19.03 -9.34
C ASP A 74 17.29 18.45 -8.52
N THR A 75 17.40 18.84 -7.25
CA THR A 75 18.41 18.32 -6.33
C THR A 75 17.85 17.28 -5.37
N LYS A 76 16.53 17.24 -5.20
CA LYS A 76 15.79 16.31 -4.35
C LYS A 76 14.94 15.36 -5.19
N ARG A 77 14.55 14.22 -4.62
CA ARG A 77 13.57 13.32 -5.25
C ARG A 77 12.21 14.00 -5.35
N PHE A 78 11.44 13.60 -6.34
CA PHE A 78 10.05 14.01 -6.45
C PHE A 78 9.22 13.24 -5.43
N ALA A 79 8.37 13.95 -4.69
CA ALA A 79 7.39 13.35 -3.78
C ALA A 79 6.03 13.99 -4.00
N ALA A 80 4.98 13.17 -4.04
CA ALA A 80 3.59 13.64 -4.15
C ALA A 80 2.69 12.87 -3.21
N ARG A 81 1.80 13.60 -2.51
CA ARG A 81 0.68 12.99 -1.82
C ARG A 81 -0.43 12.71 -2.84
N VAL A 82 -0.86 11.46 -2.92
CA VAL A 82 -1.93 11.01 -3.81
C VAL A 82 -3.07 10.40 -3.00
N THR A 83 -4.28 10.43 -3.53
CA THR A 83 -5.45 9.74 -2.96
C THR A 83 -5.85 8.63 -3.91
N LEU A 84 -6.01 7.41 -3.39
CA LEU A 84 -6.51 6.28 -4.16
C LEU A 84 -8.03 6.40 -4.30
N ASP A 85 -8.46 6.75 -5.51
CA ASP A 85 -9.87 6.82 -5.86
C ASP A 85 -10.40 5.42 -6.22
N LEU A 86 -11.31 4.91 -5.39
CA LEU A 86 -11.99 3.64 -5.59
C LEU A 86 -13.46 3.83 -6.01
N SER A 87 -13.89 5.05 -6.35
CA SER A 87 -15.27 5.33 -6.74
C SER A 87 -15.75 4.44 -7.91
N GLY A 88 -14.85 4.09 -8.83
CA GLY A 88 -15.16 3.23 -9.98
C GLY A 88 -15.38 1.75 -9.66
N ILE A 89 -14.92 1.24 -8.51
CA ILE A 89 -15.07 -0.19 -8.15
C ILE A 89 -16.32 -0.45 -7.31
N GLY A 90 -16.85 0.58 -6.66
CA GLY A 90 -18.07 0.53 -5.87
C GLY A 90 -18.04 -0.59 -4.82
N ARG A 91 -19.12 -1.39 -4.79
CA ARG A 91 -19.32 -2.48 -3.83
C ARG A 91 -18.34 -3.65 -3.98
N TYR A 92 -17.69 -3.80 -5.14
CA TYR A 92 -16.83 -4.96 -5.42
C TYR A 92 -15.52 -4.97 -4.62
N THR A 93 -15.21 -3.93 -3.85
CA THR A 93 -14.08 -3.96 -2.89
C THR A 93 -14.16 -5.14 -1.92
N LYS A 94 -15.37 -5.59 -1.57
CA LYS A 94 -15.59 -6.74 -0.69
C LYS A 94 -14.96 -8.02 -1.22
N VAL A 95 -15.00 -8.24 -2.54
CA VAL A 95 -14.39 -9.42 -3.19
C VAL A 95 -12.88 -9.48 -2.97
N MET A 96 -12.23 -8.33 -2.78
CA MET A 96 -10.80 -8.24 -2.52
C MET A 96 -10.47 -8.32 -1.02
N SER A 97 -11.48 -8.38 -0.13
CA SER A 97 -11.24 -8.49 1.30
C SER A 97 -10.89 -9.93 1.70
N GLY A 98 -9.77 -10.08 2.39
CA GLY A 98 -9.36 -11.34 3.03
C GLY A 98 -9.69 -11.41 4.52
N ASP A 99 -10.62 -10.59 5.02
CA ASP A 99 -11.03 -10.69 6.42
C ASP A 99 -11.77 -12.02 6.70
N ALA A 100 -11.62 -12.53 7.92
CA ALA A 100 -12.17 -13.83 8.30
C ALA A 100 -13.70 -13.93 8.09
N PRO A 101 -14.52 -12.92 8.46
CA PRO A 101 -15.97 -12.98 8.22
C PRO A 101 -16.34 -13.10 6.73
N ASN A 102 -15.70 -12.34 5.85
CA ASN A 102 -15.98 -12.44 4.41
C ASN A 102 -15.50 -13.77 3.83
N LEU A 103 -14.41 -14.32 4.37
CA LEU A 103 -13.91 -15.62 3.94
C LEU A 103 -14.87 -16.76 4.32
N GLU A 104 -15.47 -16.72 5.53
CA GLU A 104 -16.50 -17.68 5.94
C GLU A 104 -17.72 -17.65 5.00
N ILE A 105 -18.15 -16.46 4.59
CA ILE A 105 -19.23 -16.29 3.61
C ILE A 105 -18.81 -16.91 2.27
N PHE A 106 -17.60 -16.61 1.78
CA PHE A 106 -17.08 -17.14 0.54
C PHE A 106 -17.01 -18.67 0.55
N GLU A 107 -16.44 -19.29 1.57
CA GLU A 107 -16.31 -20.75 1.74
C GLU A 107 -17.68 -21.46 1.82
N SER A 108 -18.70 -20.78 2.33
CA SER A 108 -20.08 -21.31 2.35
C SER A 108 -20.71 -21.42 0.96
N ILE A 109 -20.23 -20.65 -0.02
CA ILE A 109 -20.79 -20.53 -1.37
C ILE A 109 -19.90 -21.21 -2.40
N TYR A 110 -18.61 -20.91 -2.38
CA TYR A 110 -17.66 -21.33 -3.38
C TYR A 110 -17.40 -22.84 -3.32
N ARG A 111 -17.29 -23.43 -4.51
CA ARG A 111 -16.85 -24.79 -4.75
C ARG A 111 -15.81 -24.75 -5.86
N GLU A 112 -14.80 -25.61 -5.75
CA GLU A 112 -13.73 -25.69 -6.74
C GLU A 112 -14.32 -25.89 -8.14
N GLY A 113 -13.84 -25.10 -9.11
CA GLY A 113 -14.31 -25.13 -10.50
C GLY A 113 -15.45 -24.17 -10.84
N MET A 114 -16.11 -23.55 -9.84
CA MET A 114 -17.14 -22.54 -10.11
C MET A 114 -16.57 -21.30 -10.83
N GLN A 115 -17.30 -20.82 -11.82
CA GLN A 115 -17.09 -19.58 -12.53
C GLN A 115 -17.57 -18.37 -11.70
N PRO A 116 -17.00 -17.17 -11.89
CA PRO A 116 -17.38 -15.98 -11.12
C PRO A 116 -18.89 -15.69 -11.10
N HIS A 117 -19.58 -15.85 -12.22
CA HIS A 117 -21.02 -15.59 -12.31
C HIS A 117 -21.89 -16.56 -11.49
N GLU A 118 -21.34 -17.70 -11.04
CA GLU A 118 -22.06 -18.70 -10.26
C GLU A 118 -22.06 -18.41 -8.75
N TRP A 119 -21.10 -17.64 -8.25
CA TRP A 119 -20.98 -17.34 -6.81
C TRP A 119 -20.96 -15.85 -6.47
N LEU A 120 -20.53 -14.98 -7.40
CA LEU A 120 -20.24 -13.58 -7.11
C LEU A 120 -21.47 -12.81 -6.62
N ASP A 121 -22.62 -12.90 -7.29
CA ASP A 121 -23.81 -12.15 -6.89
C ASP A 121 -24.35 -12.61 -5.53
N THR A 122 -24.32 -13.93 -5.27
CA THR A 122 -24.71 -14.51 -3.97
C THR A 122 -23.77 -14.06 -2.85
N TYR A 123 -22.47 -14.05 -3.12
CA TYR A 123 -21.46 -13.56 -2.18
C TYR A 123 -21.67 -12.09 -1.87
N MET A 124 -21.81 -11.27 -2.91
CA MET A 124 -22.01 -9.82 -2.79
C MET A 124 -23.30 -9.49 -2.02
N ALA A 125 -24.37 -10.28 -2.18
CA ALA A 125 -25.61 -10.10 -1.44
C ALA A 125 -25.48 -10.41 0.08
N LYS A 126 -24.51 -11.25 0.48
CA LYS A 126 -24.28 -11.61 1.89
C LYS A 126 -23.20 -10.78 2.57
N ALA A 127 -22.21 -10.29 1.82
CA ALA A 127 -21.02 -9.61 2.36
C ALA A 127 -21.16 -8.08 2.47
N LEU A 128 -22.23 -7.51 1.91
CA LEU A 128 -22.60 -6.08 2.00
C LEU A 128 -23.53 -5.84 3.20
#